data_AF-A0A975PCZ1-F1
#
_entry.id   AF-A0A975PCZ1-F1
#
_cell.length_a   1.000
_cell.length_b   1.000
_cell.length_c   1.000
_cell.angle_alpha   90.00
_cell.angle_beta   90.00
_cell.angle_gamma   90.00
#
_symmetry.space_group_name_H-M   'P 1'
#
loop_
_entity.id
_entity.type
_entity.pdbx_description
1 polymer ?
#
loop_
_entity_poly.entity_id
_entity_poly.type
_entity_poly.pdbx_seq_one_letter_code
_entity_poly.pdbx_strand_id
1 'polypeptide(L)'
;MHCSVNGGYFEPFFIGITRSGEWKSCDGPDTDWEKGNGKAVVLSPDRSHRGLLVLDQGKYESIDVDVVFPVLHGRQGEDGAMQGLLELTGIPYVGCDVLRRGRKCRDCHARFLGCPTAKQH
;
A
#
# COMPACT_ATOMS: atom_id res chain seq x y z
N MET A 1 -7.52 15.35 1.36
CA MET A 1 -6.22 15.24 2.05
C MET A 1 -5.14 15.22 0.99
N HIS A 2 -4.21 16.18 1.02
CA HIS A 2 -3.03 16.20 0.15
C HIS A 2 -1.91 15.52 0.94
N CYS A 3 -1.47 14.33 0.51
CA CYS A 3 -0.36 13.62 1.13
C CYS A 3 0.94 14.12 0.48
N SER A 4 1.70 14.98 1.17
CA SER A 4 3.04 15.35 0.73
C SER A 4 4.07 14.43 1.38
N VAL A 5 4.69 13.57 0.58
CA VAL A 5 5.86 12.78 0.95
C VAL A 5 7.11 13.58 0.59
N ASN A 6 8.05 13.71 1.52
CA ASN A 6 9.29 14.45 1.28
C ASN A 6 10.27 13.56 0.48
N GLY A 7 10.47 13.87 -0.81
CA GLY A 7 11.22 13.02 -1.75
C GLY A 7 12.73 12.88 -1.48
N GLY A 8 13.27 13.56 -0.47
CA GLY A 8 14.67 13.39 -0.05
C GLY A 8 14.94 12.14 0.81
N TYR A 9 13.89 11.51 1.36
CA TYR A 9 14.02 10.39 2.32
C TYR A 9 13.22 9.14 1.92
N PHE A 10 12.30 9.26 0.96
CA PHE A 10 11.37 8.19 0.58
C PHE A 10 11.27 8.05 -0.94
N GLU A 11 11.20 6.81 -1.41
CA GLU A 11 10.84 6.46 -2.78
C GLU A 11 9.40 5.90 -2.77
N PRO A 12 8.39 6.68 -3.19
CA PRO A 12 7.00 6.25 -3.14
C PRO A 12 6.62 5.32 -4.29
N PHE A 13 5.87 4.28 -3.94
CA PHE A 13 5.20 3.36 -4.83
C PHE A 13 3.70 3.41 -4.53
N PHE A 14 2.91 4.02 -5.40
CA PHE A 14 1.48 4.15 -5.18
C PHE A 14 0.73 2.94 -5.72
N ILE A 15 -0.17 2.40 -4.90
CA ILE A 15 -1.00 1.25 -5.25
C ILE A 15 -2.43 1.60 -4.95
N GLY A 16 -3.27 1.69 -5.97
CA GLY A 16 -4.70 1.87 -5.77
C GLY A 16 -5.44 0.53 -5.76
N ILE A 17 -6.50 0.48 -4.96
CA ILE A 17 -7.46 -0.62 -4.92
C ILE A 17 -8.76 -0.10 -5.49
N THR A 18 -9.20 -0.67 -6.61
CA THR A 18 -10.45 -0.28 -7.26
C THR A 18 -11.64 -0.67 -6.39
N ARG A 19 -12.83 -0.15 -6.72
CA ARG A 19 -14.06 -0.54 -6.01
C ARG A 19 -14.42 -2.02 -6.16
N SER A 20 -13.99 -2.65 -7.25
CA SER A 20 -14.11 -4.09 -7.51
C SER A 20 -13.07 -4.92 -6.75
N GLY A 21 -12.13 -4.28 -6.05
CA GLY A 21 -11.08 -4.95 -5.27
C GLY A 21 -9.82 -5.30 -6.06
N GLU A 22 -9.64 -4.75 -7.26
CA GLU A 22 -8.44 -4.96 -8.07
C GLU A 22 -7.33 -4.03 -7.62
N TRP A 23 -6.11 -4.54 -7.49
CA TRP A 23 -4.94 -3.80 -7.03
C TRP A 23 -4.06 -3.43 -8.23
N LYS A 24 -3.76 -2.14 -8.39
CA LYS A 24 -2.97 -1.63 -9.52
C LYS A 24 -1.93 -0.60 -9.08
N SER A 25 -0.76 -0.61 -9.73
CA SER A 25 0.23 0.46 -9.58
C SER A 25 -0.27 1.76 -10.19
N CYS A 26 0.08 2.91 -9.62
CA CYS A 26 -0.22 4.21 -10.22
C CYS A 26 0.91 5.21 -9.99
N ASP A 27 0.95 6.26 -10.80
CA ASP A 27 1.98 7.31 -10.69
C ASP A 27 1.74 8.23 -9.47
N GLY A 28 0.53 8.20 -8.91
CA GLY A 28 0.15 9.02 -7.77
C GLY A 28 -1.34 8.93 -7.42
N PRO A 29 -1.75 9.51 -6.28
CA PRO A 29 -3.12 9.49 -5.78
C PRO A 29 -4.01 10.56 -6.45
N ASP A 30 -3.95 10.70 -7.78
CA ASP A 30 -4.79 11.64 -8.53
C ASP A 30 -6.20 11.07 -8.78
N THR A 31 -7.21 11.90 -9.07
CA THR A 31 -8.61 11.47 -9.19
C THR A 31 -8.88 10.46 -10.31
N ASP A 32 -8.05 10.43 -11.34
CA ASP A 32 -8.20 9.54 -12.50
C ASP A 32 -7.21 8.36 -12.50
N TRP A 33 -6.57 8.07 -11.36
CA TRP A 33 -5.56 7.00 -11.26
C TRP A 33 -6.05 5.63 -11.77
N GLU A 34 -7.35 5.32 -11.61
CA GLU A 34 -7.94 4.06 -12.08
C GLU A 34 -7.89 3.90 -13.61
N LYS A 35 -7.99 5.01 -14.35
CA LYS A 35 -7.94 5.04 -15.83
C LYS A 35 -6.52 4.85 -16.37
N GLY A 36 -5.51 4.96 -15.50
CA GLY A 36 -4.12 4.73 -15.85
C GLY A 36 -3.84 3.28 -16.27
N ASN A 37 -2.76 3.09 -17.02
CA ASN A 37 -2.31 1.77 -17.48
C ASN A 37 -1.43 1.05 -16.43
N GLY A 38 -1.80 1.21 -15.16
CA GLY A 38 -1.12 0.58 -14.03
C GLY A 38 -1.06 -0.93 -14.14
N LYS A 39 0.07 -1.53 -13.78
CA LYS A 39 0.21 -2.99 -13.73
C LYS A 39 -0.57 -3.56 -12.56
N ALA A 40 -1.04 -4.79 -12.69
CA ALA A 40 -1.63 -5.52 -11.57
C ALA A 40 -0.54 -5.78 -10.53
N VAL A 41 -0.87 -5.57 -9.25
CA VAL A 41 0.08 -5.74 -8.16
C VAL A 41 -0.61 -6.40 -6.98
N VAL A 42 0.14 -7.14 -6.16
CA VAL A 42 -0.39 -7.64 -4.88
C VAL A 42 0.65 -7.50 -3.80
N LEU A 43 0.20 -7.31 -2.56
CA LEU A 43 1.06 -7.38 -1.39
C LEU A 43 1.25 -8.84 -1.00
N SER A 44 2.50 -9.29 -0.95
CA SER A 44 2.83 -10.65 -0.54
C SER A 44 2.63 -10.84 0.98
N PRO A 45 1.82 -11.82 1.42
CA PRO A 45 1.75 -12.19 2.83
C PRO A 45 2.94 -13.06 3.29
N ASP A 46 3.74 -13.57 2.35
CA ASP A 46 4.91 -14.39 2.64
C ASP A 46 6.08 -13.52 3.10
N ARG A 47 6.59 -13.79 4.30
CA ARG A 47 7.70 -13.04 4.92
C ARG A 47 9.04 -13.25 4.23
N SER A 48 9.19 -14.30 3.42
CA SER A 48 10.37 -14.50 2.56
C SER A 48 10.36 -13.55 1.35
N HIS A 49 9.19 -13.01 1.00
CA HIS A 49 8.99 -12.05 -0.08
C HIS A 49 8.41 -10.74 0.48
N ARG A 50 9.32 -9.87 0.94
CA ARG A 50 8.97 -8.73 1.78
C ARG A 50 8.58 -7.50 0.97
N GLY A 51 7.44 -7.57 0.29
CA GLY A 51 6.90 -6.43 -0.45
C GLY A 51 5.83 -6.81 -1.48
N LEU A 52 5.91 -6.20 -2.66
CA LEU A 52 4.91 -6.33 -3.72
C LEU A 52 5.34 -7.35 -4.77
N LEU A 53 4.35 -8.01 -5.35
CA LEU A 53 4.50 -8.79 -6.58
C LEU A 53 3.79 -8.02 -7.69
N VAL A 54 4.56 -7.56 -8.68
CA VAL A 54 4.04 -6.91 -9.89
C VAL A 54 3.79 -7.99 -10.93
N LEU A 55 2.54 -8.13 -11.34
CA LEU A 55 2.09 -9.17 -12.26
C LEU A 55 2.08 -8.63 -13.69
N ASP A 56 2.80 -9.31 -14.58
CA ASP A 56 2.92 -8.92 -15.98
C ASP A 56 2.99 -10.15 -16.88
N GLN A 57 1.96 -10.35 -17.72
CA GLN A 57 1.90 -11.41 -18.73
C GLN A 57 2.32 -12.81 -18.24
N GLY A 58 1.83 -13.22 -17.06
CA GLY A 58 2.11 -14.56 -16.48
C GLY A 58 3.47 -14.68 -15.78
N LYS A 59 4.23 -13.59 -15.69
CA LYS A 59 5.42 -13.45 -14.85
C LYS A 59 5.12 -12.54 -13.67
N TYR A 60 5.99 -12.57 -12.67
CA TYR A 60 5.99 -11.60 -11.60
C TYR A 60 7.40 -11.08 -11.33
N GLU A 61 7.46 -9.82 -10.89
CA GLU A 61 8.66 -9.19 -10.35
C GLU A 61 8.39 -8.77 -8.91
N SER A 62 9.37 -8.95 -8.03
CA SER A 62 9.27 -8.58 -6.63
C SER A 62 9.85 -7.19 -6.40
N ILE A 63 9.12 -6.35 -5.68
CA ILE A 63 9.59 -5.05 -5.20
C ILE A 63 9.59 -5.08 -3.69
N ASP A 64 10.77 -4.93 -3.07
CA ASP A 64 10.89 -4.85 -1.62
C ASP A 64 10.29 -3.55 -1.08
N VAL A 65 9.54 -3.67 0.02
CA VAL A 65 8.86 -2.55 0.68
C VAL A 65 9.30 -2.48 2.14
N ASP A 66 9.81 -1.31 2.53
CA ASP A 66 10.29 -1.07 3.88
C ASP A 66 9.17 -0.68 4.84
N VAL A 67 8.18 0.07 4.35
CA VAL A 67 7.06 0.57 5.13
C VAL A 67 5.80 0.75 4.30
N VAL A 68 4.64 0.47 4.90
CA VAL A 68 3.34 0.70 4.26
C VAL A 68 2.59 1.85 4.92
N PHE A 69 1.99 2.72 4.12
CA PHE A 69 1.08 3.77 4.58
C PHE A 69 -0.33 3.49 4.04
N PRO A 70 -1.16 2.75 4.78
CA PRO A 70 -2.52 2.46 4.36
C PRO A 70 -3.37 3.74 4.44
N VAL A 71 -3.55 4.42 3.30
CA VAL A 71 -4.41 5.61 3.17
C VAL A 71 -5.80 5.22 2.66
N LEU A 72 -6.44 4.27 3.34
CA LEU A 72 -7.76 3.77 2.94
C LEU A 72 -8.88 4.54 3.65
N HIS A 73 -9.87 5.02 2.90
CA HIS A 73 -11.10 5.59 3.47
C HIS A 73 -12.28 4.61 3.33
N GLY A 74 -13.08 4.47 4.40
CA GLY A 74 -14.32 3.70 4.41
C GLY A 74 -14.19 2.26 4.94
N ARG A 75 -15.32 1.51 4.89
CA ARG A 75 -15.51 0.22 5.58
C ARG A 75 -14.39 -0.81 5.39
N GLN A 76 -13.71 -0.84 4.25
CA GLN A 76 -12.69 -1.86 3.94
C GLN A 76 -11.27 -1.53 4.46
N GLY A 77 -11.04 -0.30 4.94
CA GLY A 77 -9.75 0.12 5.51
C GLY A 77 -9.71 0.15 7.03
N GLU A 78 -10.88 0.31 7.65
CA GLU A 78 -11.04 0.54 9.09
C GLU A 78 -11.63 -0.68 9.83
N ASP A 79 -12.04 -1.73 9.11
CA ASP A 79 -12.60 -2.96 9.67
C ASP A 79 -11.54 -3.99 10.13
N GLY A 80 -10.26 -3.68 9.94
CA GLY A 80 -9.15 -4.53 10.37
C GLY A 80 -8.63 -5.49 9.29
N ALA A 81 -9.27 -5.60 8.13
CA ALA A 81 -8.87 -6.54 7.07
C ALA A 81 -7.48 -6.21 6.51
N MET A 82 -7.24 -4.93 6.18
CA MET A 82 -5.94 -4.48 5.67
C MET A 82 -4.84 -4.64 6.73
N GLN A 83 -5.14 -4.36 7.99
CA GLN A 83 -4.22 -4.54 9.11
C GLN A 83 -3.86 -6.01 9.26
N GLY A 84 -4.84 -6.92 9.18
CA GLY A 84 -4.60 -8.36 9.21
C GLY A 84 -3.65 -8.83 8.09
N LEU A 85 -3.86 -8.36 6.86
CA LEU A 85 -2.94 -8.63 5.75
C LEU A 85 -1.53 -8.10 6.05
N LEU A 86 -1.41 -6.87 6.53
CA LEU A 86 -0.13 -6.23 6.85
C LEU A 86 0.63 -6.97 7.96
N GLU A 87 -0.07 -7.48 8.99
CA GLU A 87 0.54 -8.30 10.05
C GLU A 87 1.16 -9.60 9.51
N LEU A 88 0.54 -10.23 8.51
CA LEU A 88 1.08 -11.42 7.86
C LEU A 88 2.42 -11.11 7.18
N THR A 89 2.49 -10.00 6.43
CA THR A 89 3.70 -9.57 5.71
C THR A 89 4.90 -9.32 6.63
N GLY A 90 4.64 -8.90 7.88
CA GLY A 90 5.68 -8.45 8.81
C GLY A 90 6.39 -7.16 8.39
N ILE A 91 5.85 -6.41 7.41
CA ILE A 91 6.32 -5.08 7.00
C ILE A 91 5.75 -4.04 7.98
N PRO A 92 6.57 -3.12 8.52
CA PRO A 92 6.08 -2.00 9.31
C PRO A 92 5.04 -1.19 8.55
N TYR A 93 3.98 -0.73 9.22
CA TYR A 93 2.98 0.13 8.59
C TYR A 93 2.48 1.21 9.56
N VAL A 94 1.94 2.29 8.98
CA VAL A 94 1.40 3.42 9.74
C VAL A 94 -0.08 3.21 10.03
N GLY A 95 -0.53 3.48 11.25
CA GLY A 95 -1.94 3.34 11.64
C GLY A 95 -2.29 4.09 12.92
N CYS A 96 -3.58 4.39 13.10
CA CYS A 96 -4.16 4.94 14.33
C CYS A 96 -4.63 3.78 15.22
N ASP A 97 -4.32 3.83 16.53
CA ASP A 97 -4.47 2.74 17.49
C ASP A 97 -5.86 2.05 17.47
N VAL A 98 -5.96 0.84 16.93
CA VAL A 98 -6.96 -0.15 17.37
C VAL A 98 -6.33 -1.55 17.33
N LEU A 99 -5.88 -1.99 18.51
CA LEU A 99 -5.56 -3.37 18.92
C LEU A 99 -4.16 -3.97 18.57
N ARG A 100 -3.33 -4.03 19.63
CA ARG A 100 -2.31 -5.04 19.96
C ARG A 100 -1.14 -5.28 18.99
N ARG A 101 0.02 -4.78 19.44
CA ARG A 101 1.39 -5.29 19.20
C ARG A 101 1.80 -5.51 17.73
N GLY A 102 2.25 -4.43 17.09
CA GLY A 102 3.03 -4.49 15.84
C GLY A 102 3.98 -3.31 15.80
N ARG A 103 5.23 -3.50 15.40
CA ARG A 103 6.35 -2.55 15.57
C ARG A 103 6.05 -1.18 14.96
N LYS A 104 6.08 -0.13 15.81
CA LYS A 104 6.02 1.29 15.40
C LYS A 104 7.36 1.71 14.80
N CYS A 105 7.36 2.31 13.62
CA CYS A 105 8.54 3.00 13.08
C CYS A 105 8.70 4.35 13.79
N ARG A 106 9.79 4.50 14.57
CA ARG A 106 10.44 5.79 14.81
C ARG A 106 11.66 5.80 13.90
N ASP A 107 11.65 6.66 12.90
CA ASP A 107 12.76 7.00 12.01
C ASP A 107 13.33 5.86 11.16
N CYS A 108 12.90 5.77 9.89
CA CYS A 108 13.56 4.94 8.85
C CYS A 108 13.50 5.63 7.48
N HIS A 109 14.63 5.67 6.76
CA HIS A 109 14.65 5.78 5.29
C HIS A 109 13.85 4.62 4.71
N ALA A 110 12.87 4.86 3.82
CA ALA A 110 11.92 3.80 3.46
C ALA A 110 11.30 3.95 2.06
N ARG A 111 11.00 2.82 1.40
CA ARG A 111 10.08 2.75 0.25
C ARG A 111 8.63 2.78 0.73
N PHE A 112 7.82 3.67 0.15
CA PHE A 112 6.51 4.07 0.67
C PHE A 112 5.37 3.47 -0.16
N LEU A 113 4.42 2.76 0.47
CA LEU A 113 3.16 2.36 -0.18
C LEU A 113 2.04 3.32 0.17
N GLY A 114 1.53 4.10 -0.80
CA GLY A 114 0.35 4.97 -0.60
C GLY A 114 -0.84 4.48 -1.41
N CYS A 115 -1.96 4.18 -0.74
CA CYS A 115 -3.17 3.69 -1.42
C CYS A 115 -4.23 4.78 -1.54
N PRO A 116 -4.55 5.32 -2.74
CA PRO A 116 -5.76 6.10 -2.91
C PRO A 116 -6.99 5.18 -2.94
N THR A 117 -7.95 5.39 -2.04
CA THR A 117 -9.31 4.85 -2.20
C THR A 117 -10.19 5.81 -3.01
N ALA A 118 -11.02 5.29 -3.90
CA ALA A 118 -11.99 6.07 -4.65
C ALA A 118 -12.97 6.81 -3.71
N LYS A 119 -13.10 8.15 -3.88
CA LYS A 119 -13.97 9.01 -3.05
C LYS A 119 -15.42 8.53 -3.06
N GLN A 120 -16.06 8.44 -1.90
CA GLN A 120 -17.52 8.31 -1.82
C GLN A 120 -18.16 9.66 -2.21
N HIS A 121 -19.21 9.61 -3.04
CA HIS A 121 -20.17 10.70 -3.20
C HIS A 121 -21.26 10.56 -2.15
#